data_AF-A0A820PG14-F1
#
_entry.id   AF-A0A820PG14-F1
#
_cell.length_a   1.000
_cell.length_b   1.000
_cell.length_c   1.000
_cell.angle_alpha   90.00
_cell.angle_beta   90.00
_cell.angle_gamma   90.00
#
_symmetry.space_group_name_H-M   'P 1'
#
loop_
_entity.id
_entity.type
_entity.pdbx_description
1 polymer ?
#
loop_
_entity_poly.entity_id
_entity_poly.type
_entity_poly.pdbx_seq_one_letter_code
_entity_poly.pdbx_strand_id
1 'polypeptide(L)' 'MVKNQPCIEIFEIFTAKRLHWVVKDKGESWTGQYFRDIILTERVFPFLKNEENVIDPDEVIFINDKAPCMRAY' A
#
# COMPACT_ATOMS: atom_id res chain seq x y z
N MET A 1 25.09 3.69 -7.80
CA MET A 1 23.80 3.78 -8.54
C MET A 1 23.05 2.48 -8.29
N VAL A 2 21.94 2.53 -7.54
CA VAL A 2 21.07 1.37 -7.39
C VAL A 2 20.35 1.20 -8.73
N LYS A 3 20.58 0.06 -9.39
CA LYS A 3 19.83 -0.29 -10.62
C LYS A 3 18.36 -0.33 -10.25
N ASN A 4 17.52 0.43 -10.95
CA ASN A 4 16.05 0.31 -10.87
C ASN A 4 15.68 -1.11 -11.28
N GLN A 5 15.65 -2.03 -10.31
CA GLN A 5 15.04 -3.32 -10.54
C GLN A 5 13.53 -3.06 -10.72
N PRO A 6 12.91 -3.69 -11.73
CA PRO A 6 11.47 -3.63 -11.88
C PRO A 6 10.84 -4.38 -10.70
N CYS A 7 10.56 -3.66 -9.62
CA CYS A 7 9.78 -4.19 -8.52
C CYS A 7 8.34 -4.41 -9.05
N ILE A 8 7.83 -5.63 -8.87
CA ILE A 8 6.39 -5.88 -8.93
C ILE A 8 5.87 -5.32 -7.60
N GLU A 9 5.35 -4.11 -7.66
CA GLU A 9 4.95 -3.34 -6.48
C GLU A 9 3.45 -3.51 -6.29
N ILE A 10 3.07 -4.62 -5.65
CA ILE A 10 1.70 -4.90 -5.22
C ILE A 10 1.61 -4.53 -3.74
N PHE A 11 0.62 -3.72 -3.41
CA PHE A 11 0.20 -3.52 -2.03
C PHE A 11 -1.10 -4.29 -1.80
N GLU A 12 -1.17 -5.07 -0.74
CA GLU A 12 -2.32 -5.91 -0.40
C GLU A 12 -2.78 -5.66 1.04
N ILE A 13 -4.10 -5.54 1.23
CA ILE A 13 -4.76 -5.65 2.54
C ILE A 13 -5.85 -6.69 2.40
N PHE A 14 -5.91 -7.61 3.34
CA PHE A 14 -7.04 -8.54 3.43
C PHE A 14 -7.63 -8.54 4.83
N THR A 15 -8.95 -8.62 4.88
CA THR A 15 -9.71 -8.98 6.07
C THR A 15 -10.16 -10.43 5.94
N ALA A 16 -10.86 -10.96 6.93
CA ALA A 16 -11.50 -12.27 6.81
C ALA A 16 -12.53 -12.36 5.67
N LYS A 17 -12.98 -11.22 5.10
CA LYS A 17 -14.06 -11.15 4.10
C LYS A 17 -13.66 -10.53 2.76
N ARG A 18 -12.66 -9.64 2.73
CA ARG A 18 -12.35 -8.82 1.55
C ARG A 18 -10.86 -8.69 1.36
N LEU A 19 -10.42 -8.71 0.10
CA LEU A 19 -9.06 -8.43 -0.33
C LEU A 19 -9.08 -7.11 -1.11
N HIS A 20 -8.15 -6.22 -0.80
CA HIS A 20 -7.91 -4.96 -1.48
C HIS A 20 -6.46 -4.91 -1.94
N TRP A 21 -6.24 -4.46 -3.17
CA TRP A 21 -4.90 -4.33 -3.71
C TRP A 21 -4.76 -3.13 -4.62
N VAL A 22 -3.51 -2.67 -4.77
CA VAL A 22 -3.14 -1.62 -5.72
C VAL A 22 -2.06 -2.14 -6.63
N VAL A 23 -2.27 -1.96 -7.93
CA VAL A 23 -1.30 -2.24 -9.00
C VAL A 23 -1.03 -0.93 -9.71
N LYS A 24 0.24 -0.61 -9.93
CA LYS A 24 0.62 0.57 -10.69
C LYS A 24 0.49 0.35 -12.20
N ASP A 25 0.37 1.46 -12.92
CA ASP A 25 0.45 1.44 -14.37
C ASP A 25 1.89 1.37 -14.88
N LYS A 26 2.03 0.91 -16.12
CA LYS A 26 3.33 0.74 -16.78
C LYS A 26 4.04 2.08 -16.90
N GLY A 27 5.25 2.17 -16.34
CA GLY A 27 6.11 3.35 -16.41
C GLY A 27 6.09 4.22 -15.15
N GLU A 28 5.16 3.98 -14.23
CA GLU A 28 5.17 4.63 -12.92
C GLU A 28 6.27 4.06 -12.03
N SER A 29 6.77 4.86 -11.09
CA SER A 29 7.73 4.43 -10.06
C SER A 29 7.13 4.67 -8.68
N TRP A 30 7.21 3.70 -7.78
CA TRP A 30 6.82 3.95 -6.40
C TRP A 30 7.87 4.85 -5.76
N THR A 31 7.48 6.10 -5.54
CA THR A 31 8.21 7.00 -4.67
C THR A 31 7.62 6.93 -3.28
N GLY A 32 8.36 7.39 -2.25
CA GLY A 32 7.78 7.56 -0.92
C GLY A 32 6.54 8.47 -0.92
N GLN A 33 6.49 9.42 -1.87
CA GLN A 33 5.32 10.28 -2.07
C GLN A 33 4.13 9.52 -2.64
N TYR A 34 4.34 8.69 -3.66
CA TYR A 34 3.28 7.83 -4.22
C TYR A 34 2.72 6.87 -3.15
N PHE A 35 3.60 6.29 -2.33
CA PHE A 35 3.19 5.44 -1.22
C PHE A 35 2.30 6.20 -0.22
N ARG A 36 2.64 7.43 0.14
CA ARG A 36 1.79 8.23 1.03
C ARG A 36 0.46 8.64 0.42
N ASP A 37 0.51 9.24 -0.76
CA ASP A 37 -0.65 9.93 -1.31
C ASP A 37 -1.63 8.91 -1.89
N ILE A 38 -1.12 8.02 -2.74
CA ILE A 38 -1.98 7.07 -3.46
C ILE A 38 -2.25 5.85 -2.58
N ILE A 39 -1.22 5.21 -2.03
CA ILE A 39 -1.43 3.95 -1.32
C ILE A 39 -2.08 4.19 0.03
N LEU A 40 -1.45 4.96 0.92
CA LEU A 40 -2.00 5.16 2.25
C LEU A 40 -3.28 6.01 2.22
N THR A 41 -3.23 7.19 1.62
CA THR A 41 -4.30 8.18 1.76
C THR A 41 -5.51 7.86 0.89
N GLU A 42 -5.32 7.52 -0.38
CA GLU A 42 -6.45 7.29 -1.30
C GLU A 42 -6.99 5.85 -1.28
N ARG A 43 -6.19 4.85 -0.91
CA ARG A 43 -6.59 3.43 -1.02
C ARG A 43 -6.76 2.76 0.34
N VAL A 44 -5.74 2.79 1.19
CA VAL A 44 -5.71 2.10 2.49
C VAL A 44 -6.66 2.72 3.50
N PHE A 45 -6.54 4.02 3.79
CA PHE A 45 -7.35 4.64 4.83
C PHE A 45 -8.85 4.56 4.56
N PRO A 46 -9.35 4.75 3.33
CA PRO A 46 -10.76 4.53 3.02
C PRO A 46 -11.18 3.06 3.20
N PHE A 47 -10.31 2.12 2.85
CA PHE A 47 -10.58 0.70 3.07
C PHE A 47 -10.66 0.38 4.57
N LEU A 48 -9.75 0.88 5.39
CA LEU A 48 -9.77 0.64 6.84
C LEU A 48 -10.94 1.31 7.55
N LYS A 49 -11.37 2.49 7.08
CA LYS A 49 -12.50 3.23 7.67
C LYS A 49 -13.87 2.74 7.19
N ASN A 50 -13.93 1.78 6.28
CA ASN A 50 -15.20 1.24 5.81
C ASN A 50 -15.72 0.19 6.81
N GLU A 51 -16.80 0.53 7.51
CA GLU A 51 -17.43 -0.31 8.53
C GLU A 51 -17.89 -1.69 7.99
N GLU A 52 -18.16 -1.83 6.69
CA GLU A 52 -18.52 -3.12 6.09
C GLU A 52 -17.35 -4.10 6.00
N ASN A 53 -16.11 -3.63 6.12
CA ASN A 53 -14.92 -4.47 6.02
C ASN A 53 -14.65 -5.25 7.31
N VAL A 54 -15.32 -4.91 8.41
CA VAL A 54 -15.21 -5.56 9.73
C VAL A 54 -13.74 -5.69 10.14
N ILE A 55 -13.04 -4.56 10.12
CA ILE A 55 -11.64 -4.42 10.51
C ILE A 55 -11.56 -3.30 11.56
N ASP A 56 -10.81 -3.53 12.64
CA ASP A 56 -10.45 -2.47 13.57
C ASP A 56 -9.13 -1.85 13.08
N PRO A 57 -9.10 -0.57 12.65
CA PRO A 57 -7.88 0.08 12.19
C PRO A 57 -6.75 0.05 13.22
N ASP A 58 -7.06 0.03 14.52
CA ASP A 58 -6.08 0.04 15.61
C ASP A 58 -5.40 -1.34 15.80
N GLU A 59 -5.99 -2.39 15.26
CA GLU A 59 -5.44 -3.76 15.29
C GLU A 59 -4.68 -4.14 14.01
N VAL A 60 -4.58 -3.23 13.04
CA VAL A 60 -3.92 -3.50 11.76
C VAL A 60 -2.41 -3.42 11.87
N ILE A 61 -1.74 -4.50 11.48
CA ILE A 61 -0.29 -4.55 11.36
C ILE A 61 0.10 -4.41 9.90
N PHE A 62 0.81 -3.33 9.58
CA PHE A 62 1.40 -3.15 8.25
C PHE A 62 2.72 -3.91 8.15
N ILE A 63 2.79 -4.85 7.21
CA ILE A 63 4.00 -5.59 6.88
C ILE A 63 4.47 -5.14 5.51
N ASN A 64 5.68 -4.58 5.45
CA ASN A 64 6.34 -4.21 4.20
C ASN A 64 7.81 -4.62 4.22
N ASP A 65 8.43 -4.66 3.04
CA ASP A 65 9.87 -4.82 2.96
C ASP A 65 10.60 -3.51 3.32
N LYS A 66 11.93 -3.55 3.35
CA LYS A 66 12.75 -2.38 3.68
C LYS A 66 13.07 -1.51 2.46
N ALA A 67 12.31 -1.62 1.36
CA ALA A 67 12.58 -0.85 0.15
C ALA A 67 12.46 0.66 0.43
N PRO A 68 13.31 1.50 -0.20
CA PRO A 68 13.26 2.95 0.00
C PRO A 68 11.91 3.58 -0.36
N CYS A 69 11.18 3.01 -1.32
CA CYS A 69 9.85 3.49 -1.73
C CYS A 69 8.76 3.27 -0.68
N MET A 70 8.96 2.30 0.24
CA MET A 70 8.07 2.05 1.38
C MET A 70 8.29 3.04 2.53
N ARG A 71 9.34 3.89 2.46
CA ARG A 71 9.61 4.91 3.46
C ARG A 71 8.88 6.20 3.07
N ALA A 72 7.91 6.57 3.89
CA ALA A 72 7.29 7.88 3.84
C ALA A 72 8.29 8.95 4.36
N TYR A 73 9.11 9.54 3.49
CA TYR A 73 9.99 10.71 3.77
C TYR A 73 9.30 12.06 3.57
#